data_AF-A0A9J6D7K6-F1
#
_entry.id   AF-A0A9J6D7K6-F1
#
_cell.length_a   1.000
_cell.length_b   1.000
_cell.length_c   1.000
_cell.angle_alpha   90.00
_cell.angle_beta   90.00
_cell.angle_gamma   90.00
#
_symmetry.space_group_name_H-M   'P 1'
#
loop_
_entity.id
_entity.type
_entity.pdbx_description
1 polymer ?
#
loop_
_entity_poly.entity_id
_entity_poly.type
_entity_poly.pdbx_seq_one_letter_code
_entity_poly.pdbx_strand_id
1 'polypeptide(L)'
;MLRLSKQGLFSAEGRRELLEVQQKYSFCRKVFDGLQEPGGGEATAYTEAAGIVIEEHSATSNGFPPSIIAAVLQSKLRTVVQATSFAEALSKEVGELKEQLSVERREREAQAEKQAEDLAWQVASQEKLQQQARSDKEALEKALQRAQARADAQADTCRRACSDVDALQARLAEERSSHQEVLAKHDQALACVQSEHRKEVQRLRVEHEATVSRILKEQGRLRHELSEKLQQQIQSIADREKSLREETDAFCKKIELLEVHGQQDWQKQKYKIVDSKASRKGFSGPQQGRFPQIEELLGEYVLEQRAAQRPVTTKLLQVRAIQLALE
;
A
#
# COMPACT_ATOMS: atom_id res chain seq x y z
N MET A 1 -48.19 5.53 16.05
CA MET A 1 -46.87 5.92 15.49
C MET A 1 -47.10 6.78 14.24
N LEU A 2 -47.18 8.10 14.40
CA LEU A 2 -47.24 9.04 13.27
C LEU A 2 -46.12 10.06 13.45
N ARG A 3 -45.01 9.85 12.72
CA ARG A 3 -43.91 10.82 12.61
C ARG A 3 -44.32 11.88 11.59
N LEU A 4 -44.83 13.00 12.07
CA LEU A 4 -44.96 14.22 11.26
C LEU A 4 -43.58 14.87 11.15
N SER A 5 -42.99 14.84 9.95
CA SER A 5 -41.68 15.42 9.67
C SER A 5 -41.79 16.95 9.52
N LYS A 6 -41.02 17.68 10.33
CA LYS A 6 -40.90 19.15 10.32
C LYS A 6 -40.23 19.72 9.05
N GLN A 7 -40.06 18.94 7.98
CA GLN A 7 -39.35 19.36 6.77
C GLN A 7 -40.26 19.97 5.68
N GLY A 8 -41.58 19.98 5.86
CA GLY A 8 -42.51 20.55 4.87
C GLY A 8 -42.71 22.07 4.91
N LEU A 9 -42.36 22.74 6.02
CA LEU A 9 -42.69 24.17 6.22
C LEU A 9 -41.78 25.16 5.45
N PHE A 10 -40.76 24.67 4.73
CA PHE A 10 -39.87 25.51 3.91
C PHE A 10 -39.93 25.21 2.41
N SER A 11 -40.92 24.43 1.94
CA SER A 11 -41.18 24.29 0.51
C SER A 11 -41.62 25.65 -0.08
N ALA A 12 -41.37 25.86 -1.37
CA ALA A 12 -41.81 27.07 -2.07
C ALA A 12 -43.35 27.24 -2.03
N GLU A 13 -44.09 26.14 -1.91
CA GLU A 13 -45.55 26.11 -1.73
C GLU A 13 -45.95 26.64 -0.34
N GLY A 14 -45.28 26.19 0.72
CA GLY A 14 -45.56 26.64 2.09
C GLY A 14 -45.28 28.13 2.30
N ARG A 15 -44.29 28.71 1.59
CA ARG A 15 -44.06 30.17 1.61
C ARG A 15 -45.15 30.96 0.89
N ARG A 16 -45.77 30.38 -0.14
CA ARG A 16 -46.86 31.03 -0.90
C ARG A 16 -48.13 31.09 -0.06
N GLU A 17 -48.46 30.02 0.65
CA GLU A 17 -49.61 29.99 1.58
C GLU A 17 -49.43 30.96 2.76
N LEU A 18 -48.22 31.08 3.31
CA LEU A 18 -47.93 32.00 4.42
C LEU A 18 -48.04 33.48 4.01
N LEU A 19 -47.65 33.82 2.78
CA LEU A 19 -47.85 35.16 2.20
C LEU A 19 -49.34 35.46 1.97
N GLU A 20 -50.14 34.46 1.59
CA GLU A 20 -51.59 34.61 1.40
C GLU A 20 -52.31 34.83 2.74
N VAL A 21 -51.90 34.15 3.81
CA VAL A 21 -52.40 34.39 5.17
C VAL A 21 -51.97 35.76 5.69
N GLN A 22 -50.73 36.20 5.45
CA GLN A 22 -50.29 37.55 5.80
C GLN A 22 -51.05 38.64 5.05
N GLN A 23 -51.36 38.45 3.76
CA GLN A 23 -52.18 39.38 3.00
C GLN A 23 -53.60 39.45 3.53
N LYS A 24 -54.24 38.31 3.85
CA LYS A 24 -55.57 38.28 4.47
C LYS A 24 -55.59 38.94 5.86
N TYR A 25 -54.55 38.75 6.67
CA TYR A 25 -54.43 39.42 7.97
C TYR A 25 -54.23 40.94 7.86
N SER A 26 -53.47 41.40 6.86
CA SER A 26 -53.28 42.84 6.60
C SER A 26 -54.57 43.53 6.13
N PHE A 27 -55.47 42.79 5.47
CA PHE A 27 -56.78 43.28 5.05
C PHE A 27 -57.74 43.42 6.24
N CYS A 28 -57.78 42.42 7.14
CA CYS A 28 -58.63 42.50 8.34
C CYS A 28 -58.18 43.61 9.31
N ARG A 29 -56.88 43.91 9.39
CA ARG A 29 -56.37 45.00 10.24
C ARG A 29 -56.76 46.38 9.73
N LYS A 30 -56.79 46.59 8.41
CA LYS A 30 -57.26 47.85 7.80
C LYS A 30 -58.77 48.08 7.96
N VAL A 31 -59.56 47.03 8.12
CA VAL A 31 -61.01 47.13 8.41
C VAL A 31 -61.24 47.47 9.89
N PHE A 32 -60.37 47.00 10.78
CA PHE A 32 -60.51 47.26 12.23
C PHE A 32 -59.97 48.65 12.64
N ASP A 33 -58.89 49.12 12.00
CA ASP A 33 -58.33 50.46 12.26
C ASP A 33 -59.14 51.59 11.59
N GLY A 34 -60.17 51.27 10.80
CA GLY A 34 -61.08 52.23 10.17
C GLY A 34 -62.37 52.55 10.96
N LEU A 35 -62.54 51.97 12.16
CA LEU A 35 -63.73 52.14 13.01
C LEU A 35 -63.48 52.94 14.30
N GLN A 36 -62.43 53.75 14.36
CA GLN A 36 -62.18 54.67 15.46
C GLN A 36 -62.20 56.12 14.95
N GLU A 37 -63.41 56.69 14.88
CA GLU A 37 -63.58 58.14 14.80
C GLU A 37 -63.09 58.80 16.10
N PRO A 38 -62.35 59.92 16.01
CA PRO A 38 -62.26 60.90 17.08
C PRO A 38 -63.22 62.05 16.73
N GLY A 39 -64.41 62.07 17.33
CA GLY A 39 -65.41 63.09 17.07
C GLY A 39 -66.34 63.32 18.25
N GLY A 40 -66.21 64.49 18.88
CA GLY A 40 -67.14 65.03 19.87
C GLY A 40 -66.61 64.92 21.30
N GLY A 41 -66.47 65.97 22.08
CA GLY A 41 -67.02 67.32 21.94
C GLY A 41 -67.11 67.86 23.36
N GLU A 42 -66.62 69.08 23.54
CA GLU A 42 -66.64 69.84 24.78
C GLU A 42 -68.04 69.89 25.39
N ALA A 43 -68.13 69.74 26.72
CA ALA A 43 -69.30 70.13 27.50
C ALA A 43 -68.83 70.90 28.74
N THR A 44 -68.50 72.16 28.51
CA THR A 44 -68.42 73.21 29.53
C THR A 44 -69.82 73.77 29.81
N ALA A 45 -70.07 74.06 31.10
CA ALA A 45 -70.90 75.13 31.64
C ALA A 45 -72.35 75.33 31.16
N TYR A 46 -73.32 75.08 32.06
CA TYR A 46 -74.60 75.82 32.22
C TYR A 46 -74.97 75.75 33.71
N THR A 47 -74.72 76.79 34.51
CA THR A 47 -75.66 77.85 34.95
C THR A 47 -77.00 77.33 35.50
N GLU A 48 -77.32 77.50 36.78
CA GLU A 48 -77.76 78.73 37.49
C GLU A 48 -79.29 78.87 37.50
N ALA A 49 -79.81 79.37 38.63
CA ALA A 49 -81.13 79.99 38.82
C ALA A 49 -82.40 79.10 38.82
N ALA A 50 -82.92 78.86 40.03
CA ALA A 50 -84.37 78.87 40.29
C ALA A 50 -84.62 79.33 41.74
N GLY A 51 -84.47 80.64 41.95
CA GLY A 51 -85.08 81.34 43.08
C GLY A 51 -86.55 81.63 42.76
N ILE A 52 -87.46 81.22 43.63
CA ILE A 52 -88.87 81.64 43.62
C ILE A 52 -89.09 82.39 44.94
N VAL A 53 -88.98 83.71 44.84
CA VAL A 53 -89.57 84.73 45.73
C VAL A 53 -90.87 85.16 45.06
N ILE A 54 -91.73 85.88 45.81
CA ILE A 54 -92.96 86.61 45.38
C ILE A 54 -94.23 85.79 45.72
N GLU A 55 -95.25 86.24 46.44
CA GLU A 55 -95.69 87.60 46.81
C GLU A 55 -96.59 87.57 48.05
N GLU A 56 -96.46 88.61 48.87
CA GLU A 56 -97.46 89.06 49.83
C GLU A 56 -98.64 89.68 49.07
N HIS A 57 -99.88 89.29 49.41
CA HIS A 57 -101.08 90.04 49.05
C HIS A 57 -101.85 90.45 50.31
N SER A 58 -102.00 91.75 50.42
CA SER A 58 -102.72 92.50 51.42
C SER A 58 -104.20 92.69 50.99
N ALA A 59 -105.02 92.97 52.00
CA ALA A 59 -106.13 93.93 51.99
C ALA A 59 -107.61 93.44 51.96
N THR A 60 -108.35 94.04 52.90
CA THR A 60 -109.73 94.56 52.86
C THR A 60 -110.90 93.79 53.50
N SER A 61 -111.40 94.41 54.58
CA SER A 61 -112.79 94.75 54.92
C SER A 61 -113.89 93.68 54.87
N ASN A 62 -114.47 93.36 56.03
CA ASN A 62 -115.80 93.88 56.45
C ASN A 62 -116.25 93.23 57.75
N GLY A 63 -116.89 94.03 58.62
CA GLY A 63 -117.27 93.66 59.98
C GLY A 63 -118.28 92.52 60.06
N PHE A 64 -118.04 91.61 61.00
CA PHE A 64 -118.97 90.54 61.40
C PHE A 64 -118.88 90.29 62.93
N PRO A 65 -119.97 89.82 63.57
CA PRO A 65 -120.26 90.02 64.99
C PRO A 65 -119.58 88.99 65.94
N PRO A 66 -119.50 89.30 67.26
CA PRO A 66 -118.56 88.66 68.21
C PRO A 66 -118.83 87.19 68.61
N SER A 67 -119.88 86.52 68.11
CA SER A 67 -120.27 85.17 68.55
C SER A 67 -119.84 84.03 67.61
N ILE A 68 -119.30 84.34 66.43
CA ILE A 68 -118.83 83.33 65.44
C ILE A 68 -117.29 83.16 65.47
N ILE A 69 -116.57 84.17 65.97
CA ILE A 69 -115.09 84.21 66.01
C ILE A 69 -114.50 83.10 66.91
N ALA A 70 -115.21 82.67 67.96
CA ALA A 70 -114.76 81.57 68.83
C ALA A 70 -114.80 80.18 68.14
N ALA A 71 -115.76 79.94 67.23
CA ALA A 71 -115.88 78.67 66.51
C ALA A 71 -114.89 78.58 65.33
N VAL A 72 -114.62 79.69 64.64
CA VAL A 72 -113.62 79.75 63.55
C VAL A 72 -112.20 79.74 64.09
N LEU A 73 -111.92 80.33 65.26
CA LEU A 73 -110.62 80.21 65.91
C LEU A 73 -110.37 78.78 66.43
N GLN A 74 -111.35 78.04 66.93
CA GLN A 74 -111.17 76.61 67.25
C GLN A 74 -110.98 75.75 65.99
N SER A 75 -111.63 76.07 64.88
CA SER A 75 -111.44 75.40 63.59
C SER A 75 -110.07 75.69 62.96
N LYS A 76 -109.60 76.94 63.06
CA LYS A 76 -108.27 77.37 62.60
C LYS A 76 -107.16 76.88 63.52
N LEU A 77 -107.37 76.83 64.84
CA LEU A 77 -106.43 76.24 65.77
C LEU A 77 -106.34 74.72 65.59
N ARG A 78 -107.44 74.02 65.25
CA ARG A 78 -107.38 72.60 64.85
C ARG A 78 -106.64 72.38 63.53
N THR A 79 -106.82 73.24 62.53
CA THR A 79 -106.10 73.12 61.25
C THR A 79 -104.64 73.52 61.38
N VAL A 80 -104.29 74.49 62.25
CA VAL A 80 -102.91 74.80 62.59
C VAL A 80 -102.29 73.67 63.41
N VAL A 81 -102.99 73.08 64.38
CA VAL A 81 -102.50 71.92 65.15
C VAL A 81 -102.37 70.67 64.28
N GLN A 82 -103.27 70.45 63.32
CA GLN A 82 -103.18 69.38 62.34
C GLN A 82 -102.07 69.65 61.30
N ALA A 83 -101.87 70.90 60.89
CA ALA A 83 -100.79 71.28 59.99
C ALA A 83 -99.42 71.23 60.70
N THR A 84 -99.33 71.55 61.99
CA THR A 84 -98.10 71.39 62.77
C THR A 84 -97.85 69.92 63.11
N SER A 85 -98.87 69.12 63.41
CA SER A 85 -98.69 67.67 63.60
C SER A 85 -98.33 66.97 62.30
N PHE A 86 -98.86 67.43 61.16
CA PHE A 86 -98.51 66.93 59.84
C PHE A 86 -97.13 67.41 59.40
N ALA A 87 -96.74 68.65 59.71
CA ALA A 87 -95.38 69.15 59.48
C ALA A 87 -94.35 68.47 60.40
N GLU A 88 -94.70 68.13 61.65
CA GLU A 88 -93.88 67.32 62.54
C GLU A 88 -93.79 65.86 62.05
N ALA A 89 -94.89 65.30 61.56
CA ALA A 89 -94.89 63.97 60.93
C ALA A 89 -94.03 63.95 59.65
N LEU A 90 -94.15 64.95 58.78
CA LEU A 90 -93.31 65.11 57.59
C LEU A 90 -91.86 65.42 57.95
N SER A 91 -91.59 66.22 58.99
CA SER A 91 -90.23 66.47 59.46
C SER A 91 -89.61 65.20 60.04
N LYS A 92 -90.41 64.34 60.66
CA LYS A 92 -89.99 63.02 61.15
C LYS A 92 -89.75 62.06 59.98
N GLU A 93 -90.64 62.00 59.00
CA GLU A 93 -90.45 61.20 57.77
C GLU A 93 -89.25 61.68 56.94
N VAL A 94 -89.03 63.00 56.82
CA VAL A 94 -87.86 63.58 56.15
C VAL A 94 -86.58 63.29 56.95
N GLY A 95 -86.66 63.26 58.28
CA GLY A 95 -85.58 62.81 59.16
C GLY A 95 -85.24 61.34 58.92
N GLU A 96 -86.25 60.46 58.96
CA GLU A 96 -86.13 59.03 58.73
C GLU A 96 -85.62 58.72 57.30
N LEU A 97 -86.11 59.42 56.27
CA LEU A 97 -85.64 59.30 54.89
C LEU A 97 -84.20 59.82 54.71
N LYS A 98 -83.82 60.92 55.36
CA LYS A 98 -82.42 61.38 55.36
C LYS A 98 -81.50 60.37 56.03
N GLU A 99 -81.97 59.72 57.09
CA GLU A 99 -81.22 58.70 57.81
C GLU A 99 -81.11 57.40 57.00
N GLN A 100 -82.19 56.97 56.33
CA GLN A 100 -82.17 55.88 55.36
C GLN A 100 -81.26 56.17 54.16
N LEU A 101 -81.29 57.38 53.62
CA LEU A 101 -80.44 57.78 52.50
C LEU A 101 -78.97 57.92 52.92
N SER A 102 -78.71 58.29 54.18
CA SER A 102 -77.38 58.25 54.80
C SER A 102 -76.88 56.80 54.96
N VAL A 103 -77.73 55.89 55.41
CA VAL A 103 -77.42 54.45 55.50
C VAL A 103 -77.16 53.87 54.11
N GLU A 104 -78.03 54.10 53.13
CA GLU A 104 -77.81 53.62 51.76
C GLU A 104 -76.53 54.21 51.13
N ARG A 105 -76.21 55.48 51.38
CA ARG A 105 -74.96 56.07 50.92
C ARG A 105 -73.77 55.35 51.55
N ARG A 106 -73.78 55.12 52.87
CA ARG A 106 -72.71 54.37 53.55
C ARG A 106 -72.62 52.93 53.07
N GLU A 107 -73.74 52.26 52.78
CA GLU A 107 -73.76 50.91 52.23
C GLU A 107 -73.21 50.87 50.81
N ARG A 108 -73.58 51.83 49.95
CA ARG A 108 -73.02 51.96 48.60
C ARG A 108 -71.54 52.33 48.62
N GLU A 109 -71.12 53.20 49.54
CA GLU A 109 -69.71 53.56 49.77
C GLU A 109 -68.92 52.34 50.26
N ALA A 110 -69.42 51.58 51.24
CA ALA A 110 -68.78 50.35 51.71
C ALA A 110 -68.74 49.26 50.62
N GLN A 111 -69.77 49.14 49.79
CA GLN A 111 -69.77 48.24 48.64
C GLN A 111 -68.76 48.68 47.57
N ALA A 112 -68.66 49.99 47.30
CA ALA A 112 -67.69 50.55 46.38
C ALA A 112 -66.25 50.38 46.89
N GLU A 113 -66.02 50.57 48.19
CA GLU A 113 -64.74 50.30 48.84
C GLU A 113 -64.36 48.83 48.73
N LYS A 114 -65.29 47.91 49.05
CA LYS A 114 -65.04 46.47 48.91
C LYS A 114 -64.75 46.07 47.46
N GLN A 115 -65.49 46.62 46.49
CA GLN A 115 -65.22 46.40 45.07
C GLN A 115 -63.86 46.96 44.66
N ALA A 116 -63.49 48.15 45.17
CA ALA A 116 -62.19 48.75 44.92
C ALA A 116 -61.05 47.90 45.51
N GLU A 117 -61.23 47.35 46.70
CA GLU A 117 -60.27 46.43 47.34
C GLU A 117 -60.12 45.13 46.54
N ASP A 118 -61.22 44.52 46.09
CA ASP A 118 -61.19 43.30 45.28
C ASP A 118 -60.50 43.54 43.92
N LEU A 119 -60.78 44.68 43.28
CA LEU A 119 -60.12 45.09 42.03
C LEU A 119 -58.63 45.39 42.26
N ALA A 120 -58.28 46.09 43.34
CA ALA A 120 -56.89 46.36 43.69
C ALA A 120 -56.11 45.07 43.94
N TRP A 121 -56.73 44.10 44.62
CA TRP A 121 -56.16 42.77 44.83
C TRP A 121 -55.98 42.02 43.51
N GLN A 122 -56.96 42.06 42.60
CA GLN A 122 -56.86 41.44 41.28
C GLN A 122 -55.73 42.06 40.44
N VAL A 123 -55.63 43.39 40.40
CA VAL A 123 -54.57 44.11 39.67
C VAL A 123 -53.20 43.76 40.26
N ALA A 124 -53.04 43.80 41.58
CA ALA A 124 -51.78 43.45 42.24
C ALA A 124 -51.37 41.98 41.97
N SER A 125 -52.35 41.06 41.94
CA SER A 125 -52.11 39.66 41.57
C SER A 125 -51.69 39.53 40.11
N GLN A 126 -52.35 40.25 39.20
CA GLN A 126 -52.02 40.25 37.77
C GLN A 126 -50.64 40.87 37.50
N GLU A 127 -50.27 41.95 38.19
CA GLU A 127 -48.95 42.56 38.10
C GLU A 127 -47.85 41.62 38.56
N LYS A 128 -48.06 40.88 39.67
CA LYS A 128 -47.12 39.84 40.12
C LYS A 128 -46.93 38.75 39.07
N LEU A 129 -48.02 38.27 38.46
CA LEU A 129 -47.95 37.29 37.37
C LEU A 129 -47.21 37.85 36.15
N GLN A 130 -47.44 39.12 35.79
CA GLN A 130 -46.72 39.77 34.69
C GLN A 130 -45.23 39.95 34.98
N GLN A 131 -44.87 40.34 36.22
CA GLN A 131 -43.47 40.45 36.65
C GLN A 131 -42.78 39.09 36.59
N GLN A 132 -43.45 38.03 37.07
CA GLN A 132 -42.94 36.67 36.97
C GLN A 132 -42.74 36.25 35.51
N ALA A 133 -43.72 36.50 34.63
CA ALA A 133 -43.61 36.19 33.21
C ALA A 133 -42.47 36.95 32.51
N ARG A 134 -42.20 38.21 32.89
CA ARG A 134 -41.06 38.98 32.39
C ARG A 134 -39.73 38.37 32.85
N SER A 135 -39.62 38.03 34.14
CA SER A 135 -38.45 37.36 34.71
C SER A 135 -38.18 36.01 34.03
N ASP A 136 -39.21 35.19 33.84
CA ASP A 136 -39.11 33.89 33.17
C ASP A 136 -38.71 34.04 31.70
N LYS A 137 -39.26 35.04 31.00
CA LYS A 137 -38.86 35.37 29.64
C LYS A 137 -37.38 35.75 29.56
N GLU A 138 -36.90 36.63 30.44
CA GLU A 138 -35.48 37.02 30.49
C GLU A 138 -34.58 35.82 30.83
N ALA A 139 -35.01 34.95 31.73
CA ALA A 139 -34.29 33.72 32.07
C ALA A 139 -34.19 32.77 30.87
N LEU A 140 -35.28 32.60 30.11
CA LEU A 140 -35.32 31.79 28.89
C LEU A 140 -34.46 32.39 27.78
N GLU A 141 -34.48 33.71 27.58
CA GLU A 141 -33.62 34.38 26.60
C GLU A 141 -32.13 34.20 26.94
N LYS A 142 -31.75 34.35 28.21
CA LYS A 142 -30.38 34.06 28.67
C LYS A 142 -30.01 32.58 28.49
N ALA A 143 -30.94 31.66 28.75
CA ALA A 143 -30.72 30.23 28.53
C ALA A 143 -30.53 29.91 27.04
N LEU A 144 -31.33 30.52 26.16
CA LEU A 144 -31.22 30.37 24.71
C LEU A 144 -29.88 30.89 24.20
N GLN A 145 -29.45 32.07 24.63
CA GLN A 145 -28.14 32.63 24.28
C GLN A 145 -26.99 31.72 24.72
N ARG A 146 -27.05 31.15 25.94
CA ARG A 146 -26.05 30.19 26.41
C ARG A 146 -26.06 28.89 25.60
N ALA A 147 -27.23 28.39 25.24
CA ALA A 147 -27.35 27.20 24.39
C ALA A 147 -26.77 27.45 22.99
N GLN A 148 -27.04 28.62 22.42
CA GLN A 148 -26.50 29.02 21.12
C GLN A 148 -24.97 29.17 21.16
N ALA A 149 -24.42 29.85 22.17
CA ALA A 149 -22.98 29.96 22.33
C ALA A 149 -22.28 28.59 22.48
N ARG A 150 -22.91 27.62 23.17
CA ARG A 150 -22.41 26.24 23.25
C ARG A 150 -22.46 25.54 21.89
N ALA A 151 -23.54 25.71 21.14
CA ALA A 151 -23.68 25.13 19.81
C ALA A 151 -22.63 25.69 18.85
N ASP A 152 -22.38 27.00 18.89
CA ASP A 152 -21.35 27.66 18.06
C ASP A 152 -19.93 27.18 18.43
N ALA A 153 -19.62 27.09 19.73
CA ALA A 153 -18.35 26.54 20.20
C ALA A 153 -18.14 25.07 19.79
N GLN A 154 -19.20 24.27 19.81
CA GLN A 154 -19.16 22.88 19.33
C GLN A 154 -18.97 22.83 17.81
N ALA A 155 -19.65 23.69 17.05
CA ALA A 155 -19.48 23.78 15.61
C ALA A 155 -18.06 24.20 15.22
N ASP A 156 -17.44 25.13 15.96
CA ASP A 156 -16.03 25.51 15.78
C ASP A 156 -15.08 24.35 16.08
N THR A 157 -15.35 23.59 17.14
CA THR A 157 -14.58 22.39 17.49
C THR A 157 -14.66 21.34 16.38
N CYS A 158 -15.86 21.10 15.84
CA CYS A 158 -16.05 20.20 14.71
C CYS A 158 -15.33 20.70 13.46
N ARG A 159 -15.38 22.01 13.16
CA ARG A 159 -14.67 22.60 12.01
C ARG A 159 -13.15 22.42 12.12
N ARG A 160 -12.58 22.61 13.30
CA ARG A 160 -11.15 22.36 13.56
C ARG A 160 -10.81 20.88 13.36
N ALA A 161 -11.60 19.98 13.95
CA ALA A 161 -11.39 18.55 13.79
C ALA A 161 -11.46 18.10 12.31
N CYS A 162 -12.41 18.64 11.53
CA CYS A 162 -12.46 18.39 10.08
C CYS A 162 -11.20 18.90 9.37
N SER A 163 -10.74 20.12 9.68
CA SER A 163 -9.51 20.67 9.12
C SER A 163 -8.27 19.84 9.47
N ASP A 164 -8.19 19.29 10.68
CA ASP A 164 -7.09 18.42 11.11
C ASP A 164 -7.12 17.09 10.34
N VAL A 165 -8.31 16.52 10.13
CA VAL A 165 -8.48 15.32 9.30
C VAL A 165 -8.05 15.57 7.86
N ASP A 166 -8.45 16.70 7.27
CA ASP A 166 -8.04 17.07 5.90
C ASP A 166 -6.51 17.26 5.80
N ALA A 167 -5.89 17.88 6.80
CA ALA A 167 -4.43 18.03 6.87
C ALA A 167 -3.71 16.68 6.99
N LEU A 168 -4.23 15.74 7.78
CA LEU A 168 -3.70 14.39 7.89
C LEU A 168 -3.88 13.60 6.58
N GLN A 169 -5.01 13.76 5.90
CA GLN A 169 -5.24 13.15 4.58
C GLN A 169 -4.27 13.68 3.53
N ALA A 170 -3.99 14.99 3.52
CA ALA A 170 -3.01 15.58 2.64
C ALA A 170 -1.59 15.03 2.88
N ARG A 171 -1.17 14.92 4.15
CA ARG A 171 0.12 14.31 4.53
C ARG A 171 0.21 12.84 4.11
N LEU A 172 -0.85 12.06 4.35
CA LEU A 172 -0.89 10.66 3.93
C LEU A 172 -0.79 10.52 2.40
N ALA A 173 -1.39 11.44 1.64
CA ALA A 173 -1.27 11.45 0.19
C ALA A 173 0.16 11.75 -0.27
N GLU A 174 0.83 12.73 0.36
CA GLU A 174 2.24 13.06 0.11
C GLU A 174 3.19 11.91 0.46
N GLU A 175 2.99 11.26 1.61
CA GLU A 175 3.77 10.08 1.99
C GLU A 175 3.59 8.92 1.00
N ARG A 176 2.36 8.69 0.52
CA ARG A 176 2.08 7.68 -0.50
C ARG A 176 2.77 7.99 -1.82
N SER A 177 2.74 9.24 -2.29
CA SER A 177 3.44 9.62 -3.52
C SER A 177 4.95 9.49 -3.38
N SER A 178 5.51 9.94 -2.26
CA SER A 178 6.93 9.78 -1.95
C SER A 178 7.36 8.31 -1.91
N HIS A 179 6.58 7.45 -1.26
CA HIS A 179 6.84 6.01 -1.22
C HIS A 179 6.77 5.37 -2.62
N GLN A 180 5.80 5.76 -3.44
CA GLN A 180 5.67 5.29 -4.81
C GLN A 180 6.87 5.69 -5.68
N GLU A 181 7.41 6.90 -5.51
CA GLU A 181 8.64 7.33 -6.19
C GLU A 181 9.86 6.49 -5.76
N VAL A 182 9.98 6.16 -4.48
CA VAL A 182 11.06 5.30 -3.97
C VAL A 182 10.96 3.89 -4.56
N LEU A 183 9.76 3.30 -4.61
CA LEU A 183 9.53 2.00 -5.25
C LEU A 183 9.88 2.04 -6.74
N ALA A 184 9.47 3.08 -7.47
CA ALA A 184 9.81 3.23 -8.88
C ALA A 184 11.33 3.32 -9.12
N LYS A 185 12.07 4.02 -8.25
CA LYS A 185 13.54 4.07 -8.30
C LYS A 185 14.17 2.70 -8.02
N HIS A 186 13.62 1.96 -7.07
CA HIS A 186 14.10 0.61 -6.74
C HIS A 186 13.85 -0.37 -7.90
N ASP A 187 12.68 -0.32 -8.53
CA ASP A 187 12.35 -1.15 -9.70
C ASP A 187 13.27 -0.83 -10.88
N GLN A 188 13.57 0.46 -11.11
CA GLN A 188 14.55 0.88 -12.11
C GLN A 188 15.95 0.32 -11.80
N ALA A 189 16.40 0.40 -10.54
CA ALA A 189 17.69 -0.14 -10.11
C ALA A 189 17.77 -1.66 -10.31
N LEU A 190 16.71 -2.39 -9.94
CA LEU A 190 16.62 -3.84 -10.19
C LEU A 190 16.69 -4.16 -11.68
N ALA A 191 15.99 -3.40 -12.53
CA ALA A 191 16.05 -3.59 -13.98
C ALA A 191 17.46 -3.37 -14.54
N CYS A 192 18.18 -2.34 -14.05
CA CYS A 192 19.57 -2.10 -14.41
C CYS A 192 20.47 -3.28 -14.03
N VAL A 193 20.41 -3.75 -12.78
CA VAL A 193 21.21 -4.89 -12.29
C VAL A 193 20.90 -6.16 -13.08
N GLN A 194 19.62 -6.44 -13.36
CA GLN A 194 19.24 -7.60 -14.17
C GLN A 194 19.77 -7.51 -15.61
N SER A 195 19.74 -6.32 -16.22
CA SER A 195 20.33 -6.08 -17.55
C SER A 195 21.84 -6.31 -17.55
N GLU A 196 22.56 -5.79 -16.56
CA GLU A 196 24.01 -6.01 -16.41
C GLU A 196 24.34 -7.49 -16.20
N HIS A 197 23.60 -8.18 -15.32
CA HIS A 197 23.77 -9.61 -15.10
C HIS A 197 23.57 -10.41 -16.38
N ARG A 198 22.53 -10.10 -17.19
CA ARG A 198 22.32 -10.76 -18.49
C ARG A 198 23.48 -10.52 -19.46
N LYS A 199 24.01 -9.30 -19.52
CA LYS A 199 25.19 -8.97 -20.36
C LYS A 199 26.41 -9.76 -19.91
N GLU A 200 26.64 -9.87 -18.61
CA GLU A 200 27.77 -10.61 -18.05
C GLU A 200 27.67 -12.12 -18.30
N VAL A 201 26.49 -12.71 -18.11
CA VAL A 201 26.25 -14.13 -18.46
C VAL A 201 26.50 -14.36 -19.95
N GLN A 202 26.08 -13.44 -20.82
CA GLN A 202 26.33 -13.56 -22.26
C GLN A 202 27.82 -13.44 -22.60
N ARG A 203 28.54 -12.51 -21.96
CA ARG A 203 30.00 -12.37 -22.11
C ARG A 203 30.71 -13.68 -21.75
N LEU A 204 30.41 -14.24 -20.58
CA LEU A 204 31.00 -15.49 -20.11
C LEU A 204 30.68 -16.68 -21.03
N ARG A 205 29.46 -16.74 -21.59
CA ARG A 205 29.10 -17.77 -22.57
C ARG A 205 29.97 -17.68 -23.83
N VAL A 206 30.14 -16.48 -24.39
CA VAL A 206 30.98 -16.26 -25.59
C VAL A 206 32.44 -16.61 -25.30
N GLU A 207 32.97 -16.22 -24.14
CA GLU A 207 34.34 -16.56 -23.73
C GLU A 207 34.54 -18.06 -23.54
N HIS A 208 33.56 -18.74 -22.95
CA HIS A 208 33.57 -20.19 -22.79
C HIS A 208 33.54 -20.90 -24.15
N GLU A 209 32.64 -20.51 -25.05
CA GLU A 209 32.53 -21.06 -26.41
C GLU A 209 33.83 -20.86 -27.21
N ALA A 210 34.44 -19.68 -27.11
CA ALA A 210 35.74 -19.39 -27.73
C ALA A 210 36.87 -20.28 -27.16
N THR A 211 36.85 -20.52 -25.85
CA THR A 211 37.83 -21.39 -25.17
C THR A 211 37.66 -22.85 -25.58
N VAL A 212 36.43 -23.37 -25.60
CA VAL A 212 36.11 -24.72 -26.07
C VAL A 212 36.54 -24.89 -27.53
N SER A 213 36.24 -23.91 -28.39
CA SER A 213 36.66 -23.92 -29.80
C SER A 213 38.18 -23.99 -29.96
N ARG A 214 38.94 -23.27 -29.11
CA ARG A 214 40.40 -23.31 -29.12
C ARG A 214 40.93 -24.68 -28.70
N ILE A 215 40.38 -25.26 -27.64
CA ILE A 215 40.76 -26.60 -27.16
C ILE A 215 40.49 -27.65 -28.24
N LEU A 216 39.32 -27.62 -28.87
CA LEU A 216 38.96 -28.57 -29.92
C LEU A 216 39.87 -28.46 -31.15
N LYS A 217 40.24 -27.22 -31.56
CA LYS A 217 41.22 -27.00 -32.63
C LYS A 217 42.57 -27.59 -32.30
N GLU A 218 43.07 -27.35 -31.09
CA GLU A 218 44.36 -27.87 -30.64
C GLU A 218 44.35 -29.40 -30.55
N GLN A 219 43.27 -30.00 -30.03
CA GLN A 219 43.10 -31.45 -30.04
C GLN A 219 43.04 -32.03 -31.46
N GLY A 220 42.45 -31.30 -32.42
CA GLY A 220 42.47 -31.68 -33.83
C GLY A 220 43.89 -31.69 -34.41
N ARG A 221 44.66 -30.63 -34.14
CA ARG A 221 46.06 -30.50 -34.53
C ARG A 221 46.93 -31.62 -33.96
N LEU A 222 46.85 -31.86 -32.65
CA LEU A 222 47.62 -32.93 -31.98
C LEU A 222 47.28 -34.32 -32.52
N ARG A 223 46.00 -34.60 -32.80
CA ARG A 223 45.58 -35.87 -33.42
C ARG A 223 46.18 -36.03 -34.82
N HIS A 224 46.20 -34.96 -35.61
CA HIS A 224 46.81 -34.97 -36.93
C HIS A 224 48.32 -35.23 -36.84
N GLU A 225 49.04 -34.50 -35.99
CA GLU A 225 50.50 -34.68 -35.79
C GLU A 225 50.85 -36.10 -35.32
N LEU A 226 50.06 -36.67 -34.40
CA LEU A 226 50.26 -38.05 -33.96
C LEU A 226 49.99 -39.06 -35.08
N SER A 227 48.96 -38.83 -35.89
CA SER A 227 48.65 -39.67 -37.06
C SER A 227 49.76 -39.62 -38.10
N GLU A 228 50.31 -38.45 -38.38
CA GLU A 228 51.45 -38.29 -39.31
C GLU A 228 52.68 -39.02 -38.80
N LYS A 229 53.03 -38.87 -37.51
CA LYS A 229 54.14 -39.60 -36.89
C LYS A 229 53.93 -41.12 -36.96
N LEU A 230 52.72 -41.60 -36.69
CA LEU A 230 52.39 -43.02 -36.80
C LEU A 230 52.55 -43.52 -38.24
N GLN A 231 52.08 -42.77 -39.23
CA GLN A 231 52.25 -43.10 -40.65
C GLN A 231 53.72 -43.15 -41.07
N GLN A 232 54.52 -42.18 -40.63
CA GLN A 232 55.97 -42.16 -40.87
C GLN A 232 56.65 -43.38 -40.26
N GLN A 233 56.28 -43.78 -39.04
CA GLN A 233 56.80 -45.00 -38.39
C GLN A 233 56.40 -46.26 -39.15
N ILE A 234 55.13 -46.38 -39.57
CA ILE A 234 54.65 -47.50 -40.38
C ILE A 234 55.46 -47.60 -41.68
N GLN A 235 55.69 -46.47 -42.36
CA GLN A 235 56.48 -46.45 -43.60
C GLN A 235 57.93 -46.86 -43.35
N SER A 236 58.57 -46.34 -42.30
CA SER A 236 59.95 -46.71 -41.95
C SER A 236 60.08 -48.19 -41.61
N ILE A 237 59.09 -48.78 -40.93
CA ILE A 237 59.05 -50.23 -40.66
C ILE A 237 58.91 -51.00 -41.98
N ALA A 238 57.99 -50.60 -42.86
CA ALA A 238 57.78 -51.24 -44.16
C ALA A 238 59.05 -51.19 -45.04
N ASP A 239 59.76 -50.05 -45.05
CA ASP A 239 61.01 -49.90 -45.78
C ASP A 239 62.12 -50.80 -45.21
N ARG A 240 62.21 -50.91 -43.88
CA ARG A 240 63.18 -51.81 -43.23
C ARG A 240 62.85 -53.29 -43.48
N GLU A 241 61.57 -53.66 -43.43
CA GLU A 241 61.13 -55.02 -43.78
C GLU A 241 61.50 -55.35 -45.23
N LYS A 242 61.31 -54.42 -46.17
CA LYS A 242 61.72 -54.60 -47.57
C LYS A 242 63.23 -54.81 -47.69
N SER A 243 64.03 -53.96 -47.05
CA SER A 243 65.50 -54.07 -47.03
C SER A 243 65.96 -55.41 -46.43
N LEU A 244 65.35 -55.87 -45.33
CA LEU A 244 65.65 -57.18 -44.74
C LEU A 244 65.29 -58.35 -45.66
N ARG A 245 64.19 -58.26 -46.41
CA ARG A 245 63.83 -59.27 -47.43
C ARG A 245 64.86 -59.31 -48.54
N GLU A 246 65.28 -58.15 -49.06
CA GLU A 246 66.33 -58.06 -50.09
C GLU A 246 67.68 -58.62 -49.60
N GLU A 247 68.07 -58.30 -48.36
CA GLU A 247 69.26 -58.87 -47.70
C GLU A 247 69.16 -60.40 -47.56
N THR A 248 67.98 -60.90 -47.17
CA THR A 248 67.72 -62.34 -47.02
C THR A 248 67.78 -63.05 -48.38
N ASP A 249 67.15 -62.51 -49.41
CA ASP A 249 67.20 -63.04 -50.78
C ASP A 249 68.64 -63.07 -51.32
N ALA A 250 69.42 -62.02 -51.06
CA ALA A 250 70.83 -61.96 -51.43
C ALA A 250 71.66 -63.03 -50.69
N PHE A 251 71.38 -63.23 -49.40
CA PHE A 251 72.03 -64.27 -48.60
C PHE A 251 71.68 -65.69 -49.07
N CYS A 252 70.40 -65.96 -49.37
CA CYS A 252 69.96 -67.23 -49.95
C CYS A 252 70.67 -67.53 -51.28
N LYS A 253 70.72 -66.55 -52.20
CA LYS A 253 71.49 -66.68 -53.46
C LYS A 253 72.96 -67.01 -53.22
N LYS A 254 73.58 -66.40 -52.20
CA LYS A 254 74.96 -66.68 -51.83
C LYS A 254 75.15 -68.10 -51.31
N ILE A 255 74.21 -68.61 -50.49
CA ILE A 255 74.24 -70.00 -50.02
C ILE A 255 74.06 -70.97 -51.19
N GLU A 256 73.08 -70.74 -52.08
CA GLU A 256 72.87 -71.58 -53.27
C GLU A 256 74.14 -71.70 -54.12
N LEU A 257 74.85 -70.59 -54.34
CA LEU A 257 76.14 -70.60 -55.04
C LEU A 257 77.19 -71.43 -54.30
N LEU A 258 77.28 -71.32 -52.97
CA LEU A 258 78.20 -72.10 -52.16
C LEU A 258 77.86 -73.59 -52.14
N GLU A 259 76.57 -73.95 -52.14
CA GLU A 259 76.12 -75.35 -52.25
C GLU A 259 76.52 -75.95 -53.59
N VAL A 260 76.32 -75.21 -54.71
CA VAL A 260 76.75 -75.64 -56.04
C VAL A 260 78.26 -75.81 -56.11
N HIS A 261 79.04 -74.85 -55.61
CA HIS A 261 80.50 -74.94 -55.60
C HIS A 261 81.01 -76.05 -54.67
N GLY A 262 80.45 -76.17 -53.47
CA GLY A 262 80.78 -77.20 -52.50
C GLY A 262 80.46 -78.60 -53.03
N GLN A 263 79.34 -78.77 -53.73
CA GLN A 263 78.98 -80.04 -54.37
C GLN A 263 79.94 -80.39 -55.51
N GLN A 264 80.35 -79.42 -56.33
CA GLN A 264 81.33 -79.64 -57.39
C GLN A 264 82.71 -80.00 -56.84
N ASP A 265 83.17 -79.30 -55.81
CA ASP A 265 84.48 -79.58 -55.22
C ASP A 265 84.48 -80.90 -54.45
N TRP A 266 83.38 -81.25 -53.78
CA TRP A 266 83.18 -82.59 -53.23
C TRP A 266 83.23 -83.66 -54.31
N GLN A 267 82.58 -83.46 -55.46
CA GLN A 267 82.64 -84.43 -56.57
C GLN A 267 84.07 -84.59 -57.13
N LYS A 268 84.84 -83.52 -57.26
CA LYS A 268 86.25 -83.58 -57.69
C LYS A 268 87.12 -84.32 -56.68
N GLN A 269 86.87 -84.12 -55.39
CA GLN A 269 87.62 -84.77 -54.32
C GLN A 269 87.15 -86.19 -54.04
N LYS A 270 85.89 -86.53 -54.35
CA LYS A 270 85.30 -87.85 -54.10
C LYS A 270 86.15 -88.97 -54.70
N TYR A 271 86.60 -88.82 -55.95
CA TYR A 271 87.45 -89.82 -56.58
C TYR A 271 88.82 -89.92 -55.89
N LYS A 272 89.42 -88.79 -55.51
CA LYS A 272 90.69 -88.77 -54.76
C LYS A 272 90.56 -89.42 -53.37
N ILE A 273 89.42 -89.24 -52.70
CA ILE A 273 89.13 -89.81 -51.38
C ILE A 273 88.84 -91.32 -51.48
N VAL A 274 88.11 -91.75 -52.51
CA VAL A 274 87.81 -93.17 -52.74
C VAL A 274 89.08 -93.94 -53.16
N ASP A 275 89.95 -93.33 -53.96
CA ASP A 275 91.22 -93.95 -54.39
C ASP A 275 92.29 -93.93 -53.30
N SER A 276 92.19 -93.02 -52.32
CA SER A 276 93.06 -93.08 -51.14
C SER A 276 92.67 -94.29 -50.28
N LYS A 277 93.46 -95.37 -50.39
CA LYS A 277 93.36 -96.56 -49.54
C LYS A 277 93.20 -96.12 -48.09
N ALA A 278 92.17 -96.66 -47.42
CA ALA A 278 91.82 -96.41 -46.03
C ALA A 278 92.95 -96.81 -45.06
N SER A 279 94.00 -95.99 -45.00
CA SER A 279 95.00 -96.01 -43.97
C SER A 279 94.33 -95.49 -42.68
N ARG A 280 94.10 -96.40 -41.74
CA ARG A 280 93.62 -96.09 -40.39
C ARG A 280 94.67 -95.26 -39.65
N LYS A 281 94.70 -93.95 -39.89
CA LYS A 281 95.12 -92.87 -38.98
C LYS A 281 95.01 -91.55 -39.77
N GLY A 282 94.00 -90.75 -39.44
CA GLY A 282 93.82 -89.34 -39.84
C GLY A 282 94.31 -88.98 -41.25
N PHE A 283 93.39 -88.96 -42.22
CA PHE A 283 93.63 -88.38 -43.53
C PHE A 283 93.92 -86.87 -43.37
N SER A 284 95.21 -86.52 -43.21
CA SER A 284 95.70 -85.14 -43.20
C SER A 284 96.10 -84.71 -44.62
N GLY A 285 95.25 -84.99 -45.61
CA GLY A 285 95.45 -84.62 -47.01
C GLY A 285 96.76 -85.12 -47.65
N PRO A 286 96.94 -84.90 -48.96
CA PRO A 286 98.21 -85.15 -49.64
C PRO A 286 99.18 -84.00 -49.33
N GLN A 287 99.74 -83.97 -48.11
CA GLN A 287 100.96 -83.20 -47.88
C GLN A 287 102.13 -84.01 -48.44
N GLN A 288 102.39 -83.88 -49.74
CA GLN A 288 103.72 -84.18 -50.27
C GLN A 288 104.68 -83.26 -49.54
N GLY A 289 105.69 -83.82 -48.85
CA GLY A 289 106.70 -83.02 -48.16
C GLY A 289 107.35 -82.02 -49.12
N ARG A 290 107.95 -80.95 -48.60
CA ARG A 290 108.46 -79.82 -49.40
C ARG A 290 109.47 -80.23 -50.49
N PHE A 291 110.08 -81.41 -50.35
CA PHE A 291 111.03 -81.99 -51.29
C PHE A 291 110.73 -83.48 -51.54
N PRO A 292 109.68 -83.80 -52.31
CA PRO A 292 109.18 -85.18 -52.43
C PRO A 292 110.21 -86.13 -53.06
N GLN A 293 111.02 -85.63 -54.00
CA GLN A 293 112.08 -86.43 -54.64
C GLN A 293 113.20 -86.79 -53.66
N ILE A 294 113.58 -85.84 -52.78
CA ILE A 294 114.61 -86.09 -51.76
C ILE A 294 114.08 -87.10 -50.74
N GLU A 295 112.80 -87.01 -50.36
CA GLU A 295 112.17 -87.96 -49.44
C GLU A 295 112.11 -89.38 -50.01
N GLU A 296 111.84 -89.52 -51.32
CA GLU A 296 111.85 -90.81 -52.02
C GLU A 296 113.25 -91.44 -52.02
N LEU A 297 114.28 -90.67 -52.42
CA LEU A 297 115.67 -91.10 -52.41
C LEU A 297 116.21 -91.37 -50.99
N LEU A 298 115.78 -90.59 -50.00
CA LEU A 298 116.06 -90.90 -48.59
C LEU A 298 115.42 -92.23 -48.18
N GLY A 299 114.20 -92.47 -48.64
CA GLY A 299 113.48 -93.72 -48.41
C GLY A 299 114.27 -94.92 -48.93
N GLU A 300 114.75 -94.84 -50.17
CA GLU A 300 115.62 -95.87 -50.77
C GLU A 300 116.91 -96.05 -49.95
N TYR A 301 117.58 -94.96 -49.58
CA TYR A 301 118.77 -95.03 -48.73
C TYR A 301 118.51 -95.69 -47.36
N VAL A 302 117.38 -95.37 -46.71
CA VAL A 302 117.00 -96.02 -45.43
C VAL A 302 116.82 -97.52 -45.62
N LEU A 303 116.17 -97.92 -46.72
CA LEU A 303 115.94 -99.33 -47.03
C LEU A 303 117.27 -100.06 -47.26
N GLU A 304 118.19 -99.46 -48.03
CA GLU A 304 119.54 -100.01 -48.26
C GLU A 304 120.35 -100.15 -46.96
N GLN A 305 120.37 -99.10 -46.12
CA GLN A 305 121.10 -99.15 -44.84
C GLN A 305 120.53 -100.20 -43.90
N ARG A 306 119.19 -100.36 -43.85
CA ARG A 306 118.54 -101.40 -43.05
C ARG A 306 118.79 -102.81 -43.60
N ALA A 307 118.82 -102.98 -44.92
CA ALA A 307 119.19 -104.25 -45.55
C ALA A 307 120.63 -104.64 -45.19
N ALA A 308 121.54 -103.67 -45.09
CA ALA A 308 122.92 -103.86 -44.63
C ALA A 308 123.05 -103.98 -43.09
N GLN A 309 121.93 -104.04 -42.35
CA GLN A 309 121.85 -104.09 -40.89
C GLN A 309 122.59 -102.95 -40.17
N ARG A 310 122.72 -101.79 -40.82
CA ARG A 310 123.31 -100.60 -40.20
C ARG A 310 122.21 -99.74 -39.56
N PRO A 311 122.42 -99.23 -38.33
CA PRO A 311 121.43 -98.37 -37.69
C PRO A 311 121.33 -97.03 -38.42
N VAL A 312 120.13 -96.71 -38.90
CA VAL A 312 119.83 -95.43 -39.54
C VAL A 312 119.46 -94.42 -38.46
N THR A 313 120.36 -93.49 -38.18
CA THR A 313 120.11 -92.38 -37.24
C THR A 313 119.64 -91.13 -37.97
N THR A 314 118.88 -90.26 -37.28
CA THR A 314 118.37 -89.01 -37.87
C THR A 314 119.48 -88.12 -38.39
N LYS A 315 120.64 -88.06 -37.71
CA LYS A 315 121.80 -87.30 -38.17
C LYS A 315 122.34 -87.84 -39.50
N LEU A 316 122.39 -89.17 -39.66
CA LEU A 316 122.82 -89.80 -40.90
C LEU A 316 121.86 -89.46 -42.04
N LEU A 317 120.54 -89.49 -41.78
CA LEU A 317 119.54 -89.10 -42.77
C LEU A 317 119.63 -87.63 -43.14
N GLN A 318 119.87 -86.73 -42.18
CA GLN A 318 120.07 -85.31 -42.45
C GLN A 318 121.30 -85.08 -43.32
N VAL A 319 122.41 -85.74 -43.03
CA VAL A 319 123.63 -85.64 -43.84
C VAL A 319 123.36 -86.18 -45.26
N ARG A 320 122.70 -87.33 -45.38
CA ARG A 320 122.36 -87.88 -46.70
C ARG A 320 121.36 -87.00 -47.46
N ALA A 321 120.40 -86.40 -46.76
CA ALA A 321 119.42 -85.48 -47.35
C ALA A 321 120.11 -84.22 -47.88
N ILE A 322 121.09 -83.69 -47.15
CA ILE A 322 121.90 -82.56 -47.61
C ILE A 322 122.75 -82.97 -48.82
N GLN A 323 123.33 -84.18 -48.83
CA GLN A 323 124.07 -84.68 -49.99
C GLN A 323 123.17 -84.81 -51.22
N LEU A 324 122.01 -85.44 -51.09
CA LEU A 324 121.04 -85.58 -52.17
C LEU A 324 120.42 -84.24 -52.61
N ALA A 325 120.43 -83.22 -51.74
CA ALA A 325 120.02 -81.86 -52.11
C ALA A 325 121.12 -81.09 -52.87
N LEU A 326 122.37 -81.54 -52.80
CA LEU A 326 123.52 -80.95 -53.47
C LEU A 326 123.90 -81.69 -54.77
N GLU A 327 123.52 -82.96 -54.90
CA GLU A 327 123.56 -83.76 -56.14
C GLU A 327 122.49 -83.31 -57.15
#